data_AF-A0A3D5BIW1-F1
#
_entry.id   AF-A0A3D5BIW1-F1
#
_cell.length_a   1.000
_cell.length_b   1.000
_cell.length_c   1.000
_cell.angle_alpha   90.00
_cell.angle_beta   90.00
_cell.angle_gamma   90.00
#
_symmetry.space_group_name_H-M   'P 1'
#
loop_
_entity.id
_entity.type
_entity.pdbx_description
1 polymer ?
#
loop_
_entity_poly.entity_id
_entity_poly.type
_entity_poly.pdbx_seq_one_letter_code
_entity_poly.pdbx_strand_id
1 'polypeptide(L)'
;MFDNLPNEQHKENEVLKRAAYVMTFTAWESFFECWIEQQVAKPLETATDDFAANYMQSRLKNSISRLHNPTSVKVKELSKEYLQQDVTENWKWANFQPKTACEYLDKLLSRRGDLVHQARTSTDPKHPHAVKRDDVDKAIRFLKGLVGAMVV
;
A
#
# COMPACT_ATOMS: atom_id res chain seq x y z
N MET A 1 19.98 -16.21 13.78
CA MET A 1 20.14 -15.64 15.14
C MET A 1 18.81 -15.45 15.87
N PHE A 2 17.65 -15.38 15.18
CA PHE A 2 16.34 -15.18 15.84
C PHE A 2 15.50 -16.47 16.04
N ASP A 3 15.89 -17.59 15.44
CA ASP A 3 15.06 -18.82 15.44
C ASP A 3 15.31 -19.74 16.65
N ASN A 4 16.26 -19.43 17.54
CA ASN A 4 16.64 -20.27 18.70
C ASN A 4 16.54 -19.53 20.05
N LEU A 5 15.60 -18.59 20.19
CA LEU A 5 15.47 -17.78 21.41
C LEU A 5 14.32 -18.28 22.33
N PRO A 6 14.43 -18.08 23.66
CA PRO A 6 13.40 -18.48 24.63
C PRO A 6 12.01 -17.90 24.32
N ASN A 7 10.97 -18.62 24.76
CA ASN A 7 9.56 -18.51 24.33
C ASN A 7 8.93 -17.09 24.38
N GLU A 8 9.42 -16.18 25.23
CA GLU A 8 8.94 -14.78 25.27
C GLU A 8 9.47 -13.94 24.10
N GLN A 9 10.77 -14.08 23.75
CA GLN A 9 11.40 -13.36 22.64
C GLN A 9 10.87 -13.82 21.27
N HIS A 10 10.41 -15.07 21.16
CA HIS A 10 9.80 -15.59 19.93
C HIS A 10 8.50 -14.85 19.56
N LYS A 11 7.65 -14.58 20.57
CA LYS A 11 6.37 -13.86 20.40
C LYS A 11 6.59 -12.39 20.04
N GLU A 12 7.51 -11.72 20.72
CA GLU A 12 7.86 -10.33 20.41
C GLU A 12 8.35 -10.18 18.97
N ASN A 13 9.22 -11.10 18.51
CA ASN A 13 9.71 -11.10 17.14
C ASN A 13 8.61 -11.36 16.10
N GLU A 14 7.58 -12.15 16.41
CA GLU A 14 6.43 -12.33 15.53
C GLU A 14 5.56 -11.07 15.43
N VAL A 15 5.27 -10.44 16.57
CA VAL A 15 4.50 -9.19 16.62
C VAL A 15 5.23 -8.09 15.85
N LEU A 16 6.54 -7.97 16.00
CA LEU A 16 7.35 -6.98 15.27
C LEU A 16 7.32 -7.20 13.76
N LYS A 17 7.45 -8.46 13.29
CA LYS A 17 7.39 -8.78 11.85
C LYS A 17 6.01 -8.44 11.25
N ARG A 18 4.93 -8.75 11.99
CA ARG A 18 3.56 -8.42 11.58
C ARG A 18 3.34 -6.91 11.55
N ALA A 19 3.74 -6.21 12.59
CA ALA A 19 3.64 -4.75 12.66
C ALA A 19 4.43 -4.10 11.53
N ALA A 20 5.66 -4.55 11.25
CA ALA A 20 6.47 -4.05 10.13
C ALA A 20 5.78 -4.28 8.78
N TYR A 21 5.20 -5.46 8.57
CA TYR A 21 4.43 -5.75 7.35
C TYR A 21 3.27 -4.75 7.20
N VAL A 22 2.41 -4.63 8.23
CA VAL A 22 1.25 -3.72 8.22
C VAL A 22 1.67 -2.27 7.99
N MET A 23 2.66 -1.78 8.74
CA MET A 23 3.18 -0.41 8.61
C MET A 23 3.73 -0.11 7.22
N THR A 24 4.35 -1.10 6.55
CA THR A 24 4.84 -0.90 5.18
C THR A 24 3.69 -0.60 4.22
N PHE A 25 2.56 -1.30 4.34
CA PHE A 25 1.38 -0.99 3.53
C PHE A 25 0.78 0.35 3.91
N THR A 26 0.60 0.64 5.20
CA THR A 26 0.11 1.96 5.63
C THR A 26 0.96 3.10 5.10
N ALA A 27 2.29 2.95 5.08
CA ALA A 27 3.19 3.94 4.49
C ALA A 27 2.96 4.11 2.98
N TRP A 28 2.70 3.02 2.25
CA TRP A 28 2.36 3.10 0.83
C TRP A 28 0.97 3.71 0.59
N GLU A 29 -0.02 3.42 1.43
CA GLU A 29 -1.35 4.05 1.38
C GLU A 29 -1.21 5.56 1.52
N SER A 30 -0.55 6.03 2.59
CA SER A 30 -0.32 7.46 2.81
C SER A 30 0.49 8.11 1.69
N PHE A 31 1.47 7.39 1.11
CA PHE A 31 2.18 7.88 -0.07
C PHE A 31 1.22 8.10 -1.24
N PHE A 32 0.37 7.12 -1.56
CA PHE A 32 -0.55 7.21 -2.69
C PHE A 32 -1.56 8.36 -2.50
N GLU A 33 -2.09 8.53 -1.29
CA GLU A 33 -2.99 9.63 -0.93
C GLU A 33 -2.33 10.99 -1.16
N CYS A 34 -1.13 11.21 -0.59
CA CYS A 34 -0.39 12.44 -0.82
C CYS A 34 -0.03 12.65 -2.29
N TRP A 35 0.38 11.59 -2.99
CA TRP A 35 0.77 11.68 -4.39
C TRP A 35 -0.40 12.10 -5.27
N ILE A 36 -1.57 11.48 -5.14
CA ILE A 36 -2.72 11.83 -5.98
C ILE A 36 -3.26 13.23 -5.66
N GLU A 37 -3.26 13.65 -4.39
CA GLU A 37 -3.59 15.03 -4.01
C GLU A 37 -2.68 16.04 -4.71
N GLN A 38 -1.37 15.78 -4.71
CA GLN A 38 -0.39 16.63 -5.39
C GLN A 38 -0.59 16.64 -6.91
N GLN A 39 -0.85 15.49 -7.55
CA GLN A 39 -1.06 15.46 -9.00
C GLN A 39 -2.32 16.23 -9.42
N VAL A 40 -3.38 16.19 -8.61
CA VAL A 40 -4.61 16.95 -8.88
C VAL A 40 -4.43 18.43 -8.54
N ALA A 41 -3.65 18.79 -7.53
CA ALA A 41 -3.40 20.18 -7.16
C ALA A 41 -2.62 20.95 -8.24
N LYS A 42 -1.61 20.32 -8.87
CA LYS A 42 -0.76 20.96 -9.90
C LYS A 42 -1.53 21.73 -11.00
N PRO A 43 -2.50 21.12 -11.72
CA PRO A 43 -3.25 21.87 -12.74
C PRO A 43 -4.19 22.92 -12.12
N LEU A 44 -4.67 22.70 -10.90
CA LEU A 44 -5.59 23.61 -10.20
C LEU A 44 -4.89 24.89 -9.70
N GLU A 45 -3.59 24.85 -9.40
CA GLU A 45 -2.81 26.06 -9.03
C GLU A 45 -2.80 27.11 -10.14
N THR A 46 -2.97 26.69 -11.39
CA THR A 46 -3.03 27.59 -12.56
C THR A 46 -4.46 27.92 -12.99
N ALA A 47 -5.47 27.37 -12.30
CA ALA A 47 -6.87 27.59 -12.65
C ALA A 47 -7.32 28.99 -12.22
N THR A 48 -8.10 29.63 -13.08
CA THR A 48 -8.62 30.99 -12.85
C THR A 48 -9.83 31.02 -11.91
N ASP A 49 -10.43 29.86 -11.62
CA ASP A 49 -11.64 29.72 -10.81
C ASP A 49 -11.34 28.99 -9.48
N ASP A 50 -11.20 29.78 -8.42
CA ASP A 50 -10.96 29.30 -7.07
C ASP A 50 -12.10 28.41 -6.54
N PHE A 51 -13.35 28.64 -6.95
CA PHE A 51 -14.48 27.85 -6.48
C PHE A 51 -14.44 26.44 -7.06
N ALA A 52 -14.23 26.33 -8.37
CA ALA A 52 -14.10 25.04 -9.04
C ALA A 52 -12.90 24.24 -8.51
N ALA A 53 -11.76 24.91 -8.28
CA ALA A 53 -10.57 24.30 -7.71
C ALA A 53 -10.82 23.76 -6.28
N ASN A 54 -11.40 24.57 -5.40
CA ASN A 54 -11.73 24.18 -4.03
C ASN A 54 -12.76 23.03 -3.98
N TYR A 55 -13.74 23.05 -4.88
CA TYR A 55 -14.73 21.98 -4.99
C TYR A 55 -14.08 20.66 -5.41
N MET A 56 -13.21 20.68 -6.43
CA MET A 56 -12.48 19.48 -6.88
C MET A 56 -11.60 18.91 -5.78
N GLN A 57 -10.83 19.74 -5.07
CA GLN A 57 -10.00 19.29 -3.95
C GLN A 57 -10.83 18.68 -2.82
N SER A 58 -11.96 19.30 -2.47
CA SER A 58 -12.86 18.78 -1.44
C SER A 58 -13.48 17.44 -1.83
N ARG A 59 -13.85 17.28 -3.11
CA ARG A 59 -14.37 16.02 -3.64
C ARG A 59 -13.31 14.92 -3.64
N LEU A 60 -12.08 15.23 -4.07
CA LEU A 60 -10.95 14.30 -4.04
C LEU A 60 -10.68 13.80 -2.61
N LYS A 61 -10.61 14.71 -1.64
CA LYS A 61 -10.40 14.38 -0.23
C LYS A 61 -11.49 13.45 0.32
N ASN A 62 -12.74 13.68 -0.08
CA ASN A 62 -13.85 12.79 0.25
C ASN A 62 -13.71 11.40 -0.40
N SER A 63 -13.28 11.32 -1.66
CA SER A 63 -13.00 10.04 -2.31
C SER A 63 -11.85 9.27 -1.64
N ILE A 64 -10.76 9.98 -1.30
CA ILE A 64 -9.59 9.40 -0.61
C ILE A 64 -9.98 8.84 0.77
N SER A 65 -10.74 9.59 1.58
CA SER A 65 -11.15 9.11 2.90
C SER A 65 -11.99 7.82 2.89
N ARG A 66 -12.63 7.50 1.75
CA ARG A 66 -13.42 6.28 1.54
C ARG A 66 -12.62 5.12 0.96
N LEU A 67 -11.35 5.34 0.61
CA LEU A 67 -10.54 4.34 -0.06
C LEU A 67 -10.33 3.10 0.84
N HIS A 68 -10.06 3.32 2.15
CA HIS A 68 -9.85 2.34 3.25
C HIS A 68 -8.81 1.22 3.00
N ASN A 69 -8.46 0.97 1.74
CA ASN A 69 -7.50 0.01 1.21
C ASN A 69 -7.34 0.29 -0.30
N PRO A 70 -6.21 0.82 -0.79
CA PRO A 70 -5.99 1.12 -2.20
C PRO A 70 -5.68 -0.15 -2.98
N THR A 71 -6.71 -0.96 -3.28
CA THR A 71 -6.58 -2.06 -4.22
C THR A 71 -6.24 -1.54 -5.61
N SER A 72 -5.72 -2.40 -6.47
CA SER A 72 -5.38 -2.07 -7.86
C SER A 72 -6.56 -1.42 -8.61
N VAL A 73 -7.77 -1.97 -8.41
CA VAL A 73 -9.03 -1.45 -8.98
C VAL A 73 -9.32 -0.04 -8.49
N LYS A 74 -9.25 0.20 -7.17
CA LYS A 74 -9.55 1.52 -6.59
C LYS A 74 -8.52 2.57 -7.00
N VAL A 75 -7.24 2.20 -7.05
CA VAL A 75 -6.18 3.08 -7.55
C VAL A 75 -6.45 3.48 -8.99
N LYS A 76 -6.81 2.52 -9.84
CA LYS A 76 -7.17 2.74 -11.24
C LYS A 76 -8.40 3.61 -11.41
N GLU A 77 -9.47 3.35 -10.65
CA GLU A 77 -10.71 4.14 -10.70
C GLU A 77 -10.44 5.58 -10.29
N LEU A 78 -9.73 5.79 -9.19
CA LEU A 78 -9.41 7.11 -8.66
C LEU A 78 -8.48 7.88 -9.61
N SER A 79 -7.46 7.21 -10.16
CA SER A 79 -6.55 7.87 -11.10
C SER A 79 -7.25 8.23 -12.41
N LYS A 80 -8.15 7.38 -12.92
CA LYS A 80 -8.96 7.70 -14.11
C LYS A 80 -9.92 8.84 -13.86
N GLU A 81 -10.58 8.87 -12.70
CA GLU A 81 -11.54 9.92 -12.35
C GLU A 81 -10.87 11.29 -12.28
N TYR A 82 -9.71 11.39 -11.63
CA TYR A 82 -9.10 12.67 -11.30
C TYR A 82 -7.92 13.07 -12.20
N LEU A 83 -7.17 12.11 -12.73
CA LEU A 83 -6.00 12.36 -13.58
C LEU A 83 -6.26 12.03 -15.06
N GLN A 84 -7.44 11.49 -15.40
CA GLN A 84 -7.77 10.98 -16.74
C GLN A 84 -6.77 9.93 -17.27
N GLN A 85 -5.99 9.32 -16.37
CA GLN A 85 -4.94 8.36 -16.69
C GLN A 85 -5.09 7.11 -15.82
N ASP A 86 -4.87 5.95 -16.43
CA ASP A 86 -4.71 4.70 -15.70
C ASP A 86 -3.27 4.56 -15.23
N VAL A 87 -3.01 4.87 -13.96
CA VAL A 87 -1.66 4.83 -13.39
C VAL A 87 -1.16 3.40 -13.27
N THR A 88 -2.06 2.42 -13.22
CA THR A 88 -1.68 1.01 -13.14
C THR A 88 -1.02 0.51 -14.42
N GLU A 89 -1.27 1.15 -15.57
CA GLU A 89 -0.62 0.82 -16.85
C GLU A 89 0.89 1.14 -16.85
N ASN A 90 1.32 2.04 -15.96
CA ASN A 90 2.72 2.41 -15.78
C ASN A 90 3.46 1.46 -14.84
N TRP A 91 2.77 0.53 -14.17
CA TRP A 91 3.34 -0.40 -13.20
C TRP A 91 4.20 -1.48 -13.88
N LYS A 92 5.37 -1.05 -14.36
CA LYS A 92 6.34 -1.81 -15.12
C LYS A 92 7.72 -1.58 -14.55
N TRP A 93 8.30 -2.60 -13.93
CA TRP A 93 9.69 -2.58 -13.48
C TRP A 93 10.20 -4.01 -13.31
N ALA A 94 11.47 -4.22 -13.64
CA ALA A 94 12.09 -5.54 -13.59
C ALA A 94 11.22 -6.60 -14.30
N ASN A 95 10.70 -7.58 -13.54
CA ASN A 95 9.87 -8.67 -14.05
C ASN A 95 8.36 -8.42 -13.87
N PHE A 96 7.96 -7.27 -13.35
CA PHE A 96 6.55 -6.91 -13.18
C PHE A 96 6.02 -6.19 -14.42
N GLN A 97 4.90 -6.69 -14.91
CA GLN A 97 4.01 -6.03 -15.89
C GLN A 97 2.75 -5.53 -15.17
N PRO A 98 1.96 -4.60 -15.76
CA PRO A 98 0.82 -3.96 -15.08
C PRO A 98 -0.11 -4.95 -14.41
N LYS A 99 -0.55 -5.96 -15.18
CA LYS A 99 -1.44 -7.02 -14.70
C LYS A 99 -0.85 -7.77 -13.50
N THR A 100 0.41 -8.22 -13.62
CA THR A 100 1.08 -8.97 -12.54
C THR A 100 1.35 -8.11 -11.31
N ALA A 101 1.60 -6.80 -11.49
CA ALA A 101 1.77 -5.87 -10.39
C ALA A 101 0.44 -5.66 -9.64
N CYS A 102 -0.67 -5.47 -10.35
CA CYS A 102 -2.00 -5.38 -9.77
C CYS A 102 -2.37 -6.62 -8.96
N GLU A 103 -2.22 -7.81 -9.56
CA GLU A 103 -2.50 -9.08 -8.91
C GLU A 103 -1.64 -9.29 -7.65
N TYR A 104 -0.36 -8.92 -7.72
CA TYR A 104 0.54 -9.05 -6.59
C TYR A 104 0.23 -8.05 -5.47
N LEU A 105 -0.08 -6.80 -5.80
CA LEU A 105 -0.52 -5.79 -4.84
C LEU A 105 -1.77 -6.27 -4.09
N ASP A 106 -2.80 -6.70 -4.81
CA ASP A 106 -4.06 -7.12 -4.20
C ASP A 106 -3.87 -8.35 -3.29
N LYS A 107 -3.01 -9.30 -3.71
CA LYS A 107 -2.60 -10.43 -2.87
C LYS A 107 -1.92 -9.97 -1.58
N LEU A 108 -1.01 -9.00 -1.66
CA LEU A 108 -0.29 -8.48 -0.50
C LEU A 108 -1.22 -7.73 0.46
N LEU A 109 -2.16 -6.94 -0.06
CA LEU A 109 -3.17 -6.22 0.71
C LEU A 109 -4.17 -7.16 1.39
N SER A 110 -4.59 -8.24 0.70
CA SER A 110 -5.39 -9.30 1.31
C SER A 110 -4.65 -9.91 2.50
N ARG A 111 -3.38 -10.27 2.31
CA ARG A 111 -2.54 -10.82 3.39
C ARG A 111 -2.38 -9.82 4.54
N ARG A 112 -2.27 -8.52 4.26
CA ARG A 112 -2.24 -7.48 5.30
C ARG A 112 -3.52 -7.53 6.14
N GLY A 113 -4.69 -7.60 5.51
CA GLY A 113 -5.99 -7.74 6.19
C GLY A 113 -6.02 -8.95 7.12
N ASP A 114 -5.62 -10.12 6.61
CA ASP A 114 -5.55 -11.35 7.40
C ASP A 114 -4.64 -11.20 8.63
N LEU A 115 -3.48 -10.57 8.44
CA LEU A 115 -2.51 -10.33 9.51
C LEU A 115 -2.98 -9.33 10.54
N VAL A 116 -3.89 -8.42 10.23
CA VAL A 116 -4.50 -7.52 11.21
C VAL A 116 -5.55 -8.27 12.02
N HIS A 117 -6.36 -9.11 11.37
CA HIS A 117 -7.42 -9.88 12.01
C HIS A 117 -6.94 -11.10 12.81
N GLN A 118 -5.72 -11.59 12.56
CA GLN A 118 -5.14 -12.70 13.32
C GLN A 118 -4.86 -12.33 14.79
N ALA A 119 -5.84 -12.59 15.66
CA ALA A 119 -5.63 -12.70 17.09
C ALA A 119 -4.87 -14.01 17.36
N ARG A 120 -3.55 -13.90 17.63
CA ARG A 120 -2.63 -14.93 18.18
C ARG A 120 -3.01 -16.40 17.88
N THR A 121 -2.36 -17.06 16.93
CA THR A 121 -2.68 -18.47 16.63
C THR A 121 -1.72 -19.54 17.15
N SER A 122 -0.58 -19.22 17.76
CA SER A 122 0.16 -20.26 18.51
C SER A 122 1.26 -19.71 19.41
N THR A 123 1.25 -20.14 20.67
CA THR A 123 2.39 -20.01 21.59
C THR A 123 3.34 -21.20 21.52
N ASP A 124 3.13 -22.11 20.55
CA ASP A 124 3.96 -23.28 20.33
C ASP A 124 5.15 -22.92 19.43
N PRO A 125 6.41 -23.08 19.90
CA PRO A 125 7.61 -22.84 19.10
C PRO A 125 7.70 -23.67 17.81
N LYS A 126 6.91 -24.75 17.68
CA LYS A 126 6.89 -25.60 16.48
C LYS A 126 6.08 -25.01 15.33
N HIS A 127 5.25 -23.99 15.58
CA HIS A 127 4.48 -23.33 14.53
C HIS A 127 5.28 -22.17 13.92
N PRO A 128 5.45 -22.13 12.59
CA PRO A 128 6.18 -21.06 11.93
C PRO A 128 5.43 -19.73 12.09
N HIS A 129 6.18 -18.64 12.27
CA HIS A 129 5.64 -17.28 12.32
C HIS A 129 4.74 -17.01 11.10
N ALA A 130 3.60 -16.34 11.31
CA ALA A 130 2.68 -15.97 10.22
C ALA A 130 3.35 -15.06 9.15
N VAL A 131 4.35 -14.29 9.57
CA VAL A 131 5.17 -13.42 8.73
C VAL A 131 6.63 -13.72 8.97
N LYS A 132 7.35 -14.03 7.89
CA LYS A 132 8.81 -14.14 7.90
C LYS A 132 9.43 -12.79 7.55
N ARG A 133 10.68 -12.58 7.95
CA ARG A 133 11.44 -11.36 7.58
C ARG A 133 11.47 -11.15 6.06
N ASP A 134 11.68 -12.23 5.31
CA ASP A 134 11.70 -12.21 3.85
C ASP A 134 10.37 -11.75 3.23
N ASP A 135 9.23 -12.02 3.88
CA ASP A 135 7.92 -11.51 3.43
C ASP A 135 7.86 -9.98 3.51
N VAL A 136 8.38 -9.41 4.60
CA VAL A 136 8.45 -7.95 4.81
C VAL A 136 9.41 -7.33 3.79
N ASP A 137 10.60 -7.91 3.62
CA ASP A 137 11.60 -7.41 2.67
C ASP A 137 11.06 -7.43 1.22
N LYS A 138 10.33 -8.48 0.85
CA LYS A 138 9.66 -8.59 -0.46
C LYS A 138 8.58 -7.52 -0.63
N ALA A 139 7.74 -7.32 0.39
CA ALA A 139 6.70 -6.28 0.36
C ALA A 139 7.31 -4.87 0.20
N ILE A 140 8.35 -4.54 0.97
CA ILE A 140 9.06 -3.25 0.88
C ILE A 140 9.63 -3.04 -0.53
N ARG A 141 10.33 -4.05 -1.08
CA ARG A 141 10.93 -3.96 -2.42
C ARG A 141 9.86 -3.77 -3.50
N PHE A 142 8.75 -4.50 -3.40
CA PHE A 142 7.64 -4.37 -4.32
C PHE A 142 7.00 -2.98 -4.27
N LEU A 143 6.68 -2.47 -3.07
CA LEU A 143 6.07 -1.16 -2.90
C LEU A 143 6.99 -0.02 -3.34
N LYS A 144 8.31 -0.14 -3.13
CA LYS A 144 9.29 0.79 -3.72
C LYS A 144 9.26 0.78 -5.25
N GLY A 145 9.05 -0.39 -5.87
CA GLY A 145 8.86 -0.52 -7.30
C GLY A 145 7.61 0.21 -7.80
N LEU A 146 6.48 0.06 -7.09
CA LEU A 146 5.25 0.80 -7.38
C LEU A 146 5.45 2.32 -7.31
N VAL A 147 6.08 2.80 -6.22
CA VAL A 147 6.42 4.22 -6.06
C VAL A 147 7.28 4.71 -7.22
N GLY A 148 8.33 3.96 -7.58
CA GLY A 148 9.20 4.28 -8.71
C GLY A 148 8.42 4.39 -10.02
N ALA A 149 7.50 3.47 -10.28
CA ALA A 149 6.67 3.45 -11.50
C ALA A 149 5.62 4.58 -11.57
N MET A 150 5.28 5.21 -10.44
CA MET A 150 4.31 6.32 -10.37
C MET A 150 4.93 7.71 -10.52
N VAL A 151 6.25 7.84 -10.33
CA VAL A 151 6.97 9.13 -10.32
C VAL A 151 7.73 9.38 -11.63
N VAL A 152 7.64 8.44 -12.59
CA VAL A 152 8.19 8.55 -13.96
C VAL A 152 7.17 9.22 -14.86
#